data_AF-A0A1H8CDA8-F1
#
_entry.id   AF-A0A1H8CDA8-F1
#
_cell.length_a   1.000
_cell.length_b   1.000
_cell.length_c   1.000
_cell.angle_alpha   90.00
_cell.angle_beta   90.00
_cell.angle_gamma   90.00
#
_symmetry.space_group_name_H-M   'P 1'
#
loop_
_entity.id
_entity.type
_entity.pdbx_description
1 polymer ?
#
loop_
_entity_poly.entity_id
_entity_poly.type
_entity_poly.pdbx_seq_one_letter_code
_entity_poly.pdbx_strand_id
1 'polypeptide(L)' 'MYLSPRERGIVIRALTKVLETEPPYARADEYKKLLERLKAEQEKIDGPELTERFHIDDY' A
#
# COMPACT_ATOMS: atom_id res chain seq x y z
N MET A 1 -0.79 -2.29 -16.41
CA MET A 1 -1.49 -1.02 -16.13
C MET A 1 -0.53 -0.17 -15.31
N TYR A 2 -0.17 1.03 -15.76
CA TYR A 2 0.73 1.92 -15.02
C TYR A 2 -0.12 2.96 -14.30
N LEU A 3 0.00 3.01 -12.96
CA LEU A 3 -0.63 4.03 -12.13
C LEU A 3 0.32 5.22 -12.01
N SER A 4 -0.21 6.43 -12.10
CA SER A 4 0.54 7.63 -11.69
C SER A 4 0.86 7.58 -10.19
N PRO A 5 1.86 8.34 -9.71
CA PRO A 5 2.19 8.39 -8.27
C PRO A 5 0.98 8.72 -7.38
N ARG A 6 0.13 9.64 -7.85
CA ARG A 6 -1.09 10.02 -7.15
C ARG A 6 -2.11 8.88 -7.08
N GLU A 7 -2.36 8.21 -8.20
CA GLU A 7 -3.29 7.07 -8.25
C GLU A 7 -2.77 5.91 -7.40
N ARG A 8 -1.47 5.62 -7.46
CA ARG A 8 -0.82 4.60 -6.63
C ARG A 8 -0.97 4.89 -5.15
N GLY A 9 -0.76 6.13 -4.72
CA GLY A 9 -0.98 6.53 -3.33
C GLY A 9 -2.43 6.37 -2.86
N ILE A 10 -3.42 6.56 -3.74
CA ILE A 10 -4.83 6.31 -3.44
C ILE A 10 -5.09 4.81 -3.29
N VAL A 11 -4.57 4.00 -4.22
CA VAL A 11 -4.74 2.54 -4.21
C VAL A 11 -4.10 1.93 -2.97
N ILE A 12 -2.90 2.35 -2.57
CA ILE A 12 -2.23 1.89 -1.34
C ILE A 12 -3.14 2.10 -0.13
N ARG A 13 -3.69 3.30 0.05
CA ARG A 13 -4.57 3.60 1.21
C ARG A 13 -5.86 2.78 1.19
N ALA A 14 -6.48 2.64 0.02
CA ALA A 14 -7.68 1.84 -0.14
C ALA A 14 -7.42 0.36 0.18
N LEU A 15 -6.32 -0.21 -0.33
CA LEU A 15 -5.96 -1.60 -0.10
C LEU A 15 -5.61 -1.88 1.36
N THR A 16 -4.87 -0.98 2.02
CA THR A 16 -4.58 -1.07 3.46
C THR A 16 -5.89 -1.14 4.26
N LYS A 17 -6.83 -0.24 3.98
CA LYS A 17 -8.11 -0.21 4.70
C LYS A 17 -8.94 -1.48 4.48
N VAL A 18 -8.98 -2.00 3.25
CA VAL A 18 -9.66 -3.27 2.92
C VAL A 18 -9.07 -4.45 3.70
N LEU A 19 -7.74 -4.48 3.87
CA LEU A 19 -7.06 -5.51 4.66
C LEU A 19 -7.29 -5.37 6.17
N GLU A 20 -7.59 -4.17 6.67
CA GLU A 20 -7.85 -3.88 8.08
C GLU A 20 -9.32 -4.12 8.49
N THR A 21 -10.28 -3.82 7.62
CA THR A 21 -11.70 -3.72 8.02
C THR A 21 -12.56 -4.96 7.78
N GLU A 22 -12.10 -5.93 6.99
CA GLU A 22 -12.98 -7.04 6.56
C GLU A 22 -12.41 -8.44 6.86
N PRO A 23 -13.29 -9.42 7.18
CA PRO A 23 -12.91 -10.80 7.50
C PRO A 23 -12.12 -11.43 6.35
N PRO A 24 -11.31 -12.48 6.59
CA PRO A 24 -10.22 -12.86 5.71
C PRO A 24 -10.74 -13.15 4.31
N TYR A 25 -10.56 -12.15 3.44
CA TYR A 25 -10.82 -12.29 2.03
C TYR A 25 -10.10 -13.53 1.53
N ALA A 26 -10.76 -14.33 0.70
CA ALA A 26 -10.17 -15.51 0.06
C ALA A 26 -8.85 -15.22 -0.71
N ARG A 27 -8.47 -13.94 -0.83
CA ARG A 27 -7.29 -13.43 -1.52
C ARG A 27 -6.50 -12.39 -0.70
N ALA A 28 -6.61 -12.38 0.63
CA ALA A 28 -5.87 -11.47 1.48
C ALA A 28 -4.35 -11.49 1.18
N ASP A 29 -3.79 -12.66 0.87
CA ASP A 29 -2.40 -12.82 0.42
C ASP A 29 -2.08 -12.11 -0.90
N GLU A 30 -3.00 -12.15 -1.89
CA GLU A 30 -2.81 -11.46 -3.17
C GLU A 30 -2.84 -9.94 -2.98
N TYR A 31 -3.74 -9.44 -2.13
CA TYR A 31 -3.81 -8.02 -1.79
C TYR A 31 -2.60 -7.55 -1.00
N LYS A 32 -2.09 -8.36 -0.06
CA LYS A 32 -0.83 -8.05 0.63
C LYS A 32 0.34 -7.94 -0.35
N LYS A 33 0.50 -8.92 -1.25
CA LYS A 33 1.56 -8.88 -2.28
C LYS A 33 1.44 -7.67 -3.19
N LEU A 34 0.23 -7.30 -3.58
CA LEU A 34 -0.02 -6.10 -4.38
C LEU A 34 0.33 -4.81 -3.60
N LEU A 35 -0.06 -4.74 -2.32
CA LEU A 35 0.25 -3.60 -1.45
C LEU A 35 1.76 -3.38 -1.33
N GLU A 36 2.52 -4.44 -1.05
CA GLU A 36 3.97 -4.35 -0.91
C GLU A 36 4.65 -3.89 -2.20
N ARG A 37 4.22 -4.43 -3.34
CA ARG A 37 4.74 -3.99 -4.64
C ARG A 37 4.45 -2.51 -4.90
N LEU A 38 3.23 -2.06 -4.61
CA LEU A 38 2.86 -0.65 -4.82
C LEU A 38 3.62 0.29 -3.88
N LYS A 39 3.88 -0.12 -2.62
CA LYS A 39 4.73 0.64 -1.69
C LYS A 39 6.17 0.76 -2.22
N ALA A 40 6.78 -0.35 -2.64
CA ALA A 40 8.13 -0.35 -3.19
C ALA A 40 8.25 0.46 -4.50
N GLU A 41 7.20 0.48 -5.32
CA GLU A 41 7.15 1.33 -6.52
C GLU A 41 6.97 2.82 -6.18
N GLN A 42 6.30 3.16 -5.08
CA GLN A 42 6.13 4.53 -4.59
C GLN A 42 7.44 5.07 -4.00
N GLU A 43 8.13 4.28 -3.18
CA GLU A 43 9.43 4.65 -2.56
C GLU A 43 10.51 5.00 -3.59
N LYS A 44 10.54 4.27 -4.72
CA LYS A 44 11.50 4.54 -5.81
C LYS A 44 11.30 5.89 -6.50
N ILE A 45 10.12 6.49 -6.35
CA ILE A 45 9.75 7.75 -7.00
C ILE A 45 9.84 8.91 -6.01
N ASP A 46 9.48 8.68 -4.76
CA ASP A 46 9.46 9.71 -3.72
C ASP A 46 10.83 9.93 -3.03
N GLY A 47 11.80 9.02 -3.21
CA GLY A 47 13.07 9.07 -2.49
C GLY A 47 12.91 8.73 -1.00
N PRO A 48 14.00 8.46 -0.28
CA PRO A 48 13.98 7.89 1.08
C PRO A 48 13.33 8.78 2.16
N GLU A 49 12.88 10.00 1.84
CA GLU A 49 12.33 10.96 2.81
C GLU A 49 10.83 10.82 3.09
N LEU A 50 10.07 10.07 2.28
CA LEU A 50 8.60 9.93 2.48
C LEU A 50 8.16 8.57 3.02
N THR A 51 9.09 7.63 3.19
CA THR A 51 8.78 6.27 3.66
C THR A 51 8.40 6.19 5.13
N GLU A 52 8.89 7.12 5.97
CA GLU A 52 8.60 7.13 7.42
C GLU A 52 7.12 7.35 7.74
N ARG A 53 6.33 7.90 6.82
CA ARG A 53 4.91 8.18 7.05
C ARG A 53 3.99 6.95 6.95
N PHE A 54 4.56 5.78 6.62
CA PHE A 54 3.85 4.50 6.55
C PHE A 54 4.22 3.53 7.69
N HIS A 55 5.05 3.96 8.66
CA HIS A 55 5.07 3.31 9.96
C HIS A 55 3.78 3.69 10.69
N ILE A 56 2.74 2.91 10.38
CA ILE A 56 1.54 2.84 11.20
C ILE A 56 2.03 2.40 12.57
N ASP A 57 1.82 3.27 13.56
CA ASP A 57 2.03 2.98 14.98
C ASP A 57 1.44 1.60 15.31
N ASP A 58 2.31 0.66 15.67
CA ASP A 58 1.97 -0.57 16.36
C ASP A 58 1.50 -0.15 17.76
N TYR A 59 0.21 -0.32 18.05
CA TYR A 59 -0.42 -0.07 19.36
C TYR A 59 -0.84 -1.39 19.99
#